data_AF-A0A4Y2QJ21-F1
#
_entry.id   AF-A0A4Y2QJ21-F1
#
_cell.length_a   1.000
_cell.length_b   1.000
_cell.length_c   1.000
_cell.angle_alpha   90.00
_cell.angle_beta   90.00
_cell.angle_gamma   90.00
#
_symmetry.space_group_name_H-M   'P 1'
#
loop_
_entity.id
_entity.type
_entity.pdbx_description
1 polymer ?
#
loop_
_entity_poly.entity_id
_entity_poly.type
_entity_poly.pdbx_seq_one_letter_code
_entity_poly.pdbx_strand_id
1 'polypeptide(L)'
;MCPSAIKNLFTDSTGELYLWLGHGQLALFNKAILGMEKDSTTAFEVAEAHKALKRNLTERKASNFIPMGAKDIYMNLDEHVRNSVNFSWVNLTKTNAVDWENAKTSPEIINSSLLEVPDMKINNCQLFDEVVLAKEYFQSNWEQWKQEETTGDVIISSEEKWLRLFVHFKANHIAAPNLIKIVEYAFCLPGASAPVERVFSLMNNAWTDDRGLMKESTVKGLMTCKINIGLACEEF
;
A
#
# COMPACT_ATOMS: atom_id res chain seq x y z
N MET A 1 32.01 7.69 4.38
CA MET A 1 30.67 7.30 4.84
C MET A 1 29.67 8.35 4.36
N CYS A 2 28.94 8.06 3.29
CA CYS A 2 27.76 8.85 2.95
C CYS A 2 26.67 8.44 3.96
N PRO A 3 26.00 9.36 4.69
CA PRO A 3 25.04 8.97 5.70
C PRO A 3 23.79 8.40 5.01
N SER A 4 23.76 7.08 4.83
CA SER A 4 22.68 6.38 4.14
C SER A 4 21.31 6.67 4.77
N ALA A 5 21.27 6.92 6.08
CA ALA A 5 20.06 7.36 6.79
C ALA A 5 19.55 8.73 6.31
N ILE A 6 20.44 9.68 6.06
CA ILE A 6 20.09 11.00 5.51
C ILE A 6 19.65 10.85 4.06
N LYS A 7 20.36 10.02 3.27
CA LYS A 7 19.96 9.72 1.90
C LYS A 7 18.55 9.14 1.86
N ASN A 8 18.25 8.14 2.69
CA ASN A 8 16.94 7.50 2.77
C ASN A 8 15.84 8.47 3.22
N LEU A 9 16.12 9.36 4.17
CA LEU A 9 15.19 10.42 4.61
C LEU A 9 14.78 11.36 3.45
N PHE A 10 15.68 11.61 2.51
CA PHE A 10 15.44 12.51 1.36
C PHE A 10 14.99 11.78 0.09
N THR A 11 14.97 10.44 0.07
CA THR A 11 14.53 9.66 -1.10
C THR A 11 13.22 8.91 -0.90
N ASP A 12 12.77 8.74 0.35
CA ASP A 12 11.52 8.06 0.68
C ASP A 12 10.36 9.05 0.86
N SER A 13 9.18 8.67 0.34
CA SER A 13 7.93 9.41 0.44
C SER A 13 7.50 9.67 1.90
N THR A 14 7.79 8.75 2.82
CA THR A 14 7.54 8.96 4.25
C THR A 14 8.50 9.98 4.85
N GLY A 15 9.77 9.94 4.44
CA GLY A 15 10.76 10.95 4.82
C GLY A 15 10.37 12.36 4.33
N GLU A 16 9.89 12.47 3.09
CA GLU A 16 9.37 13.71 2.54
C GLU A 16 8.15 14.24 3.31
N LEU A 17 7.22 13.35 3.70
CA LEU A 17 6.08 13.69 4.54
C LEU A 17 6.52 14.29 5.90
N TYR A 18 7.48 13.65 6.57
CA TYR A 18 8.05 14.16 7.82
C TYR A 18 8.73 15.52 7.64
N LEU A 19 9.44 15.71 6.53
CA LEU A 19 10.09 16.97 6.21
C LEU A 19 9.07 18.09 6.00
N TRP A 20 7.95 17.83 5.32
CA TRP A 20 6.87 18.82 5.16
C TRP A 20 6.17 19.16 6.48
N LEU A 21 5.98 18.17 7.35
CA LEU A 21 5.47 18.40 8.71
C LEU A 21 6.42 19.30 9.52
N GLY A 22 7.72 18.98 9.51
CA GLY A 22 8.75 19.78 10.17
C GLY A 22 8.86 21.20 9.60
N HIS A 23 8.91 21.33 8.27
CA HIS A 23 8.97 22.60 7.56
C HIS A 23 7.77 23.49 7.91
N GLY A 24 6.57 22.93 7.96
CA GLY A 24 5.36 23.65 8.32
C GLY A 24 5.42 24.30 9.71
N GLN A 25 6.06 23.64 10.69
CA GLN A 25 6.26 24.21 12.03
C GLN A 25 7.40 25.22 12.05
N LEU A 26 8.53 24.88 11.44
CA LEU A 26 9.71 25.76 11.37
C LEU A 26 9.40 27.09 10.69
N ALA A 27 8.52 27.11 9.69
CA ALA A 27 8.08 28.34 9.03
C ALA A 27 7.38 29.32 9.99
N LEU A 28 6.65 28.84 11.01
CA LEU A 28 6.02 29.70 12.02
C LEU A 28 7.06 30.31 12.96
N PHE A 29 8.02 29.51 13.41
CA PHE A 29 9.12 29.97 14.26
C PHE A 29 9.99 30.97 13.51
N ASN A 30 10.38 30.66 12.27
CA ASN A 30 11.17 31.57 11.44
C ASN A 30 10.46 32.90 11.21
N LYS A 31 9.15 32.90 10.94
CA LYS A 31 8.35 34.13 10.81
C LYS A 31 8.35 34.95 12.10
N ALA A 32 8.25 34.30 13.26
CA ALA A 32 8.29 34.99 14.54
C ALA A 32 9.69 35.56 14.82
N ILE A 33 10.75 34.78 14.58
CA ILE A 33 12.14 35.18 14.78
C ILE A 33 12.48 36.40 13.91
N LEU A 34 12.19 36.35 12.60
CA LEU A 34 12.38 37.49 11.70
C LEU A 34 11.57 38.72 12.10
N GLY A 35 10.43 38.53 12.77
CA GLY A 35 9.64 39.62 13.33
C GLY A 35 10.28 40.28 14.55
N MET A 36 10.99 39.50 15.36
CA MET A 36 11.65 39.92 16.60
C MET A 36 13.06 40.46 16.39
N GLU A 37 13.76 40.02 15.36
CA GLU A 37 15.16 40.38 15.07
C GLU A 37 15.33 41.70 14.29
N LYS A 38 14.26 42.47 14.05
CA LYS A 38 14.40 43.76 13.34
C LYS A 38 15.17 44.76 14.21
N ASP A 39 16.00 45.58 13.56
CA ASP A 39 16.93 46.53 14.19
C ASP A 39 16.28 47.55 15.16
N SER A 40 14.96 47.74 15.07
CA SER A 40 14.19 48.69 15.88
C SER A 40 12.98 48.07 16.58
N THR A 41 13.04 46.78 16.94
CA THR A 41 11.92 46.09 17.60
C THR A 41 11.82 46.45 19.09
N THR A 42 10.63 46.86 19.54
CA THR A 42 10.35 47.12 20.95
C THR A 42 10.03 45.83 21.71
N ALA A 43 10.24 45.83 23.03
CA ALA A 43 9.86 44.69 23.88
C ALA A 43 8.36 44.33 23.81
N PHE A 44 7.51 45.33 23.53
CA PHE A 44 6.07 45.12 23.32
C PHE A 44 5.79 44.33 22.03
N GLU A 45 6.46 44.66 20.93
CA GLU A 45 6.33 43.95 19.66
C GLU A 45 6.85 42.51 19.75
N VAL A 46 7.93 42.28 20.51
CA VAL A 46 8.43 40.92 20.82
C VAL A 46 7.37 40.11 21.58
N ALA A 47 6.73 40.70 22.59
CA ALA A 47 5.68 40.04 23.37
C ALA A 47 4.46 39.68 22.51
N GLU A 48 4.05 40.57 21.60
CA GLU A 48 2.96 40.30 20.66
C GLU A 48 3.33 39.23 19.64
N ALA A 49 4.56 39.22 19.11
CA ALA A 49 5.05 38.17 18.22
C ALA A 49 5.04 36.79 18.91
N HIS A 50 5.48 36.74 20.17
CA HIS A 50 5.45 35.52 20.97
C HIS A 50 4.02 35.04 21.25
N LYS A 51 3.10 35.95 21.58
CA LYS A 51 1.68 35.65 21.80
C LYS A 51 1.01 35.14 20.51
N ALA A 52 1.31 35.75 19.36
CA ALA A 52 0.82 35.31 18.06
C ALA A 52 1.35 33.92 17.70
N LEU A 53 2.62 33.63 17.95
CA LEU A 53 3.20 32.30 17.75
C LEU A 53 2.50 31.24 18.61
N LYS A 54 2.32 31.52 19.91
CA LYS A 54 1.63 30.62 20.85
C LYS A 54 0.19 30.34 20.41
N ARG A 55 -0.54 31.37 19.96
CA ARG A 55 -1.89 31.23 19.43
C ARG A 55 -1.92 30.32 18.21
N ASN A 56 -1.07 30.58 17.21
CA ASN A 56 -1.01 29.79 15.98
C ASN A 56 -0.67 28.31 16.24
N LEU A 57 0.26 28.03 17.16
CA LEU A 57 0.61 26.66 17.55
C LEU A 57 -0.58 25.95 18.24
N THR A 58 -1.32 26.67 19.08
CA THR A 58 -2.49 26.14 19.79
C THR A 58 -3.63 25.83 18.82
N GLU A 59 -3.92 26.74 17.89
CA GLU A 59 -4.92 26.55 16.84
C GLU A 59 -4.58 25.37 15.92
N ARG A 60 -3.31 25.25 15.51
CA ARG A 60 -2.84 24.12 14.69
C ARG A 60 -2.96 22.79 15.42
N LYS A 61 -2.64 22.75 16.72
CA LYS A 61 -2.82 21.55 17.54
C LYS A 61 -4.31 21.18 17.67
N ALA A 62 -5.19 22.16 17.92
CA ALA A 62 -6.62 21.93 18.06
C ALA A 62 -7.28 21.44 16.75
N SER A 63 -6.78 21.89 15.60
CA SER A 63 -7.30 21.52 14.28
C SER A 63 -6.63 20.31 13.65
N ASN A 64 -5.69 19.64 14.35
CA ASN A 64 -4.84 18.58 13.77
C ASN A 64 -4.24 19.01 12.41
N PHE A 65 -3.77 20.26 12.34
CA PHE A 65 -3.39 20.90 11.09
C PHE A 65 -2.26 20.15 10.37
N ILE A 66 -2.50 19.80 9.10
CA ILE A 66 -1.51 19.20 8.20
C ILE A 66 -1.11 20.25 7.15
N PRO A 67 0.20 20.56 7.00
CA PRO A 67 0.68 21.46 5.95
C PRO A 67 0.30 20.96 4.55
N MET A 68 0.03 21.88 3.62
CA MET A 68 -0.46 21.54 2.28
C MET A 68 0.47 20.55 1.55
N GLY A 69 1.78 20.77 1.55
CA GLY A 69 2.74 19.84 0.94
C GLY A 69 2.74 18.43 1.57
N ALA A 70 2.47 18.32 2.89
CA ALA A 70 2.28 17.03 3.55
C ALA A 70 0.94 16.39 3.18
N LYS A 71 -0.11 17.21 2.98
CA LYS A 71 -1.44 16.74 2.58
C LYS A 71 -1.40 16.13 1.18
N ASP A 72 -0.69 16.74 0.24
CA ASP A 72 -0.59 16.25 -1.14
C ASP A 72 0.09 14.87 -1.19
N ILE A 73 1.18 14.67 -0.43
CA ILE A 73 1.85 13.37 -0.31
C ILE A 73 0.95 12.35 0.39
N TYR A 74 0.25 12.76 1.45
CA TYR A 74 -0.70 11.90 2.14
C TYR A 74 -1.84 11.44 1.21
N MET A 75 -2.34 12.30 0.33
CA MET A 75 -3.37 11.94 -0.66
C MET A 75 -2.85 11.02 -1.77
N ASN A 76 -1.54 11.04 -2.05
CA ASN A 76 -0.88 10.11 -2.96
C ASN A 76 -0.59 8.75 -2.30
N LEU A 77 -0.27 8.71 -1.00
CA LEU A 77 -0.22 7.45 -0.23
C LEU A 77 -1.61 6.77 -0.19
N ASP A 78 -2.67 7.58 -0.17
CA ASP A 78 -4.06 7.14 -0.32
C ASP A 78 -4.37 6.57 -1.73
N GLU A 79 -3.51 6.73 -2.74
CA GLU A 79 -3.64 6.07 -4.06
C GLU A 79 -3.42 4.55 -3.97
N HIS A 80 -2.43 4.09 -3.19
CA HIS A 80 -2.22 2.66 -2.94
C HIS A 80 -3.37 2.04 -2.13
N VAL A 81 -3.95 2.79 -1.20
CA VAL A 81 -5.18 2.39 -0.49
C VAL A 81 -6.38 2.40 -1.44
N ARG A 82 -6.51 3.39 -2.33
CA ARG A 82 -7.50 3.43 -3.42
C ARG A 82 -7.40 2.23 -4.35
N ASN A 83 -6.18 1.77 -4.67
CA ASN A 83 -5.98 0.57 -5.47
C ASN A 83 -6.57 -0.66 -4.76
N SER A 84 -6.46 -0.78 -3.44
CA SER A 84 -7.12 -1.88 -2.69
C SER A 84 -8.66 -1.83 -2.78
N VAL A 85 -9.25 -0.62 -2.80
CA VAL A 85 -10.70 -0.43 -3.02
C VAL A 85 -11.10 -0.85 -4.44
N ASN A 86 -10.25 -0.58 -5.44
CA ASN A 86 -10.48 -0.95 -6.84
C ASN A 86 -10.48 -2.46 -7.08
N PHE A 87 -9.81 -3.26 -6.24
CA PHE A 87 -9.84 -4.73 -6.29
C PHE A 87 -10.82 -5.37 -5.29
N SER A 88 -11.65 -4.58 -4.59
CA SER A 88 -12.59 -5.10 -3.58
C SER A 88 -13.60 -6.12 -4.11
N TRP A 89 -13.86 -6.12 -5.42
CA TRP A 89 -14.71 -7.09 -6.10
C TRP A 89 -14.14 -8.52 -6.08
N VAL A 90 -12.81 -8.67 -5.94
CA VAL A 90 -12.13 -9.97 -5.80
C VAL A 90 -12.53 -10.67 -4.49
N ASN A 91 -13.00 -9.92 -3.47
CA ASN A 91 -13.44 -10.51 -2.21
C ASN A 91 -14.80 -11.23 -2.32
N LEU A 92 -15.53 -11.12 -3.45
CA LEU A 92 -16.77 -11.86 -3.69
C LEU A 92 -17.78 -11.78 -2.53
N THR A 93 -17.94 -10.59 -1.94
CA THR A 93 -18.86 -10.39 -0.80
C THR A 93 -20.34 -10.30 -1.22
N LYS A 94 -20.60 -10.12 -2.52
CA LYS A 94 -21.93 -9.98 -3.10
C LYS A 94 -22.01 -10.75 -4.41
N THR A 95 -23.22 -11.19 -4.78
CA THR A 95 -23.50 -11.98 -6.00
C THR A 95 -23.06 -11.28 -7.29
N ASN A 96 -23.11 -9.95 -7.31
CA ASN A 96 -22.74 -9.13 -8.47
C ASN A 96 -21.38 -8.44 -8.27
N ALA A 97 -20.52 -8.99 -7.42
CA ALA A 97 -19.18 -8.43 -7.21
C ALA A 97 -18.36 -8.46 -8.51
N VAL A 98 -18.37 -9.59 -9.22
CA VAL A 98 -17.73 -9.73 -10.53
C VAL A 98 -18.61 -9.09 -11.59
N ASP A 99 -18.23 -7.88 -11.98
CA ASP A 99 -18.87 -7.10 -13.03
C ASP A 99 -17.82 -6.30 -13.81
N TRP A 100 -18.11 -6.03 -15.09
CA TRP A 100 -17.22 -5.26 -15.93
C TRP A 100 -16.91 -3.88 -15.36
N GLU A 101 -17.91 -3.21 -14.76
CA GLU A 101 -17.71 -1.87 -14.19
C GLU A 101 -16.67 -1.85 -13.07
N ASN A 102 -16.53 -2.96 -12.34
CA ASN A 102 -15.52 -3.13 -11.30
C ASN A 102 -14.16 -3.56 -11.88
N ALA A 103 -14.16 -4.43 -12.89
CA ALA A 103 -12.94 -4.97 -13.46
C ALA A 103 -12.21 -4.02 -14.43
N LYS A 104 -12.91 -3.10 -15.10
CA LYS A 104 -12.37 -2.29 -16.22
C LYS A 104 -11.17 -1.41 -15.88
N THR A 105 -11.01 -1.01 -14.62
CA THR A 105 -9.87 -0.19 -14.14
C THR A 105 -8.65 -1.03 -13.75
N SER A 106 -8.83 -2.35 -13.57
CA SER A 106 -7.77 -3.28 -13.16
C SER A 106 -6.57 -3.30 -14.13
N PRO A 107 -6.77 -3.34 -15.46
CA PRO A 107 -5.66 -3.31 -16.41
C PRO A 107 -4.83 -2.04 -16.31
N GLU A 108 -5.48 -0.88 -16.13
CA GLU A 108 -4.78 0.40 -16.04
C GLU A 108 -3.88 0.44 -14.80
N ILE A 109 -4.40 0.00 -13.65
CA ILE A 109 -3.67 -0.04 -12.38
C ILE A 109 -2.50 -1.02 -12.43
N ILE A 110 -2.71 -2.23 -12.95
CA ILE A 110 -1.67 -3.26 -12.98
C ILE A 110 -0.59 -2.91 -14.01
N ASN A 111 -0.99 -2.46 -15.21
CA ASN A 111 -0.05 -2.09 -16.26
C ASN A 111 0.78 -0.85 -15.87
N SER A 112 0.25 0.08 -15.06
CA SER A 112 1.01 1.22 -14.54
C SER A 112 1.92 0.85 -13.36
N SER A 113 1.49 -0.10 -12.52
CA SER A 113 2.26 -0.54 -11.35
C SER A 113 3.40 -1.51 -11.70
N LEU A 114 3.28 -2.26 -12.79
CA LEU A 114 4.22 -3.30 -13.23
C LEU A 114 4.85 -3.00 -14.59
N LEU A 115 5.23 -1.74 -14.85
CA LEU A 115 5.80 -1.28 -16.13
C LEU A 115 7.02 -2.09 -16.60
N GLU A 116 7.77 -2.71 -15.68
CA GLU A 116 8.98 -3.50 -15.96
C GLU A 116 8.75 -5.01 -16.12
N VAL A 117 7.50 -5.49 -16.03
CA VAL A 117 7.17 -6.93 -16.14
C VAL A 117 6.26 -7.17 -17.36
N PRO A 118 6.83 -7.37 -18.57
CA PRO A 118 6.06 -7.50 -19.81
C PRO A 118 5.01 -8.62 -19.77
N ASP A 119 5.32 -9.72 -19.07
CA ASP A 119 4.44 -10.89 -18.97
C ASP A 119 3.20 -10.64 -18.11
N MET A 120 3.21 -9.60 -17.27
CA MET A 120 2.06 -9.18 -16.45
C MET A 120 1.11 -8.23 -17.19
N LYS A 121 1.43 -7.83 -18.43
CA LYS A 121 0.55 -6.94 -19.18
C LYS A 121 -0.81 -7.59 -19.38
N ILE A 122 -1.85 -6.83 -19.06
CA ILE A 122 -3.25 -7.25 -19.21
C ILE A 122 -3.82 -6.69 -20.50
N ASN A 123 -4.44 -7.55 -21.29
CA ASN A 123 -5.19 -7.18 -22.49
C ASN A 123 -6.65 -6.88 -22.13
N ASN A 124 -7.02 -5.60 -22.19
CA ASN A 124 -8.35 -5.14 -21.81
C ASN A 124 -9.47 -5.72 -22.68
N CYS A 125 -9.22 -5.97 -23.97
CA CYS A 125 -10.22 -6.51 -24.89
C CYS A 125 -10.57 -7.97 -24.54
N GLN A 126 -9.56 -8.78 -24.20
CA GLN A 126 -9.76 -10.18 -23.81
C GLN A 126 -10.34 -10.30 -22.40
N LEU A 127 -10.00 -9.37 -21.51
CA LEU A 127 -10.50 -9.37 -20.13
C LEU A 127 -12.03 -9.29 -20.06
N PHE A 128 -12.68 -8.55 -20.95
CA PHE A 128 -14.15 -8.43 -20.95
C PHE A 128 -14.83 -9.80 -21.04
N ASP A 129 -14.43 -10.63 -22.00
CA ASP A 129 -15.00 -11.95 -22.21
C ASP A 129 -14.76 -12.85 -20.98
N GLU A 130 -13.55 -12.80 -20.43
CA GLU A 130 -13.18 -13.55 -19.22
C GLU A 130 -14.04 -13.17 -18.00
N VAL A 131 -14.32 -11.86 -17.83
CA VAL A 131 -15.16 -11.33 -16.74
C VAL A 131 -16.62 -11.74 -16.93
N VAL A 132 -17.15 -11.73 -18.15
CA VAL A 132 -18.53 -12.17 -18.43
C VAL A 132 -18.70 -13.65 -18.08
N LEU A 133 -17.77 -14.51 -18.52
CA LEU A 133 -17.81 -15.94 -18.19
C LEU A 133 -17.69 -16.19 -16.68
N ALA A 134 -16.82 -15.44 -16.00
CA ALA A 134 -16.68 -15.56 -14.55
C ALA A 134 -17.96 -15.12 -13.82
N LYS A 135 -18.58 -14.02 -14.26
CA LYS A 135 -19.84 -13.51 -13.72
C LYS A 135 -20.95 -14.55 -13.84
N GLU A 136 -21.13 -15.16 -15.02
CA GLU A 136 -22.14 -16.20 -15.24
C GLU A 136 -21.93 -17.42 -14.33
N TYR A 137 -20.68 -17.85 -14.18
CA TYR A 137 -20.33 -18.95 -13.27
C TYR A 137 -20.67 -18.62 -11.82
N PHE A 138 -20.25 -17.45 -11.33
CA PHE A 138 -20.52 -17.04 -9.94
C PHE A 138 -22.00 -16.89 -9.67
N GLN A 139 -22.77 -16.28 -10.58
CA GLN A 139 -24.21 -16.12 -10.44
C GLN A 139 -24.92 -17.48 -10.37
N SER A 140 -24.49 -18.45 -11.17
CA SER A 140 -25.09 -19.79 -11.21
C SER A 140 -24.82 -20.61 -9.94
N ASN A 141 -23.66 -20.42 -9.31
CA ASN A 141 -23.25 -21.21 -8.13
C ASN A 141 -23.53 -20.50 -6.80
N TRP A 142 -23.91 -19.22 -6.81
CA TRP A 142 -24.02 -18.39 -5.61
C TRP A 142 -25.02 -18.93 -4.56
N GLU A 143 -26.19 -19.34 -5.01
CA GLU A 143 -27.26 -19.81 -4.11
C GLU A 143 -26.91 -21.17 -3.48
N GLN A 144 -26.21 -22.02 -4.24
CA GLN A 144 -25.68 -23.29 -3.74
C GLN A 144 -24.63 -23.04 -2.65
N TRP A 145 -23.68 -22.13 -2.87
CA TRP A 145 -22.64 -21.83 -1.88
C TRP A 145 -23.18 -21.22 -0.59
N LYS A 146 -24.21 -20.35 -0.67
CA LYS A 146 -24.92 -19.87 0.52
C LYS A 146 -25.53 -21.01 1.34
N GLN A 147 -26.09 -22.01 0.67
CA GLN A 147 -26.66 -23.18 1.33
C GLN A 147 -25.57 -24.05 1.96
N GLU A 148 -24.44 -24.25 1.27
CA GLU A 148 -23.26 -24.94 1.81
C GLU A 148 -22.73 -24.25 3.08
N GLU A 149 -22.59 -22.91 3.05
CA GLU A 149 -22.14 -22.10 4.19
C GLU A 149 -23.10 -22.20 5.38
N THR A 150 -24.41 -22.25 5.13
CA THR A 150 -25.44 -22.34 6.18
C THR A 150 -25.54 -23.75 6.79
N THR A 151 -25.28 -24.79 5.99
CA THR A 151 -25.47 -26.19 6.41
C THR A 151 -24.21 -26.79 7.02
N GLY A 152 -23.03 -26.36 6.56
CA GLY A 152 -21.75 -26.93 6.96
C GLY A 152 -21.07 -26.25 8.14
N ASP A 153 -21.55 -25.09 8.61
CA ASP A 153 -20.84 -24.22 9.58
C ASP A 153 -19.40 -23.88 9.12
N VAL A 154 -19.18 -23.89 7.81
CA VAL A 154 -17.89 -23.65 7.14
C VAL A 154 -18.07 -22.45 6.20
N ILE A 155 -17.32 -21.38 6.44
CA ILE A 155 -17.27 -20.21 5.56
C ILE A 155 -16.42 -20.56 4.34
N ILE A 156 -16.99 -20.47 3.13
CA ILE A 156 -16.22 -20.64 1.89
C ILE A 156 -15.49 -19.32 1.62
N SER A 157 -14.17 -19.35 1.75
CA SER A 157 -13.33 -18.17 1.55
C SER A 157 -13.35 -17.69 0.09
N SER A 158 -12.98 -16.44 -0.14
CA SER A 158 -12.95 -15.86 -1.49
C SER A 158 -11.93 -16.57 -2.38
N GLU A 159 -10.79 -16.97 -1.82
CA GLU A 159 -9.76 -17.77 -2.48
C GLU A 159 -10.32 -19.09 -2.99
N GLU A 160 -11.07 -19.81 -2.15
CA GLU A 160 -11.71 -21.08 -2.52
C GLU A 160 -12.73 -20.89 -3.66
N LYS A 161 -13.51 -19.81 -3.64
CA LYS A 161 -14.46 -19.48 -4.72
C LYS A 161 -13.75 -19.22 -6.05
N TRP A 162 -12.62 -18.51 -6.04
CA TRP A 162 -11.79 -18.30 -7.23
C TRP A 162 -11.12 -19.59 -7.71
N LEU A 163 -10.63 -20.44 -6.80
CA LEU A 163 -10.06 -21.74 -7.14
C LEU A 163 -11.08 -22.64 -7.83
N ARG A 164 -12.31 -22.71 -7.32
CA ARG A 164 -13.41 -23.46 -7.97
C ARG A 164 -13.70 -22.98 -9.39
N LEU A 165 -13.72 -21.66 -9.61
CA LEU A 165 -13.84 -21.08 -10.95
C LEU A 165 -12.69 -21.53 -11.87
N PHE A 166 -11.44 -21.37 -11.44
CA PHE A 166 -10.30 -21.68 -12.30
C PHE A 166 -10.15 -23.18 -12.57
N VAL A 167 -10.54 -24.04 -11.61
CA VAL A 167 -10.66 -25.48 -11.83
C VAL A 167 -11.73 -25.79 -12.87
N HIS A 168 -12.89 -25.13 -12.80
CA HIS A 168 -13.96 -25.26 -13.78
C HIS A 168 -13.53 -24.78 -15.18
N PHE A 169 -12.86 -23.64 -15.28
CA PHE A 169 -12.34 -23.13 -16.55
C PHE A 169 -11.31 -24.08 -17.16
N LYS A 170 -10.39 -24.61 -16.35
CA LYS A 170 -9.42 -25.60 -16.79
C LYS A 170 -10.09 -26.88 -17.30
N ALA A 171 -11.12 -27.37 -16.61
CA ALA A 171 -11.87 -28.56 -17.01
C ALA A 171 -12.66 -28.38 -18.31
N ASN A 172 -13.13 -27.16 -18.58
CA ASN A 172 -13.90 -26.82 -19.79
C ASN A 172 -13.06 -26.19 -20.90
N HIS A 173 -11.73 -26.20 -20.77
CA HIS A 173 -10.79 -25.59 -21.74
C HIS A 173 -11.05 -24.10 -22.01
N ILE A 174 -11.54 -23.37 -21.00
CA ILE A 174 -11.73 -21.92 -21.05
C ILE A 174 -10.43 -21.24 -20.61
N ALA A 175 -9.86 -20.40 -21.47
CA ALA A 175 -8.68 -19.61 -21.15
C ALA A 175 -9.08 -18.29 -20.51
N ALA A 176 -8.58 -18.01 -19.30
CA ALA A 176 -8.77 -16.73 -18.61
C ALA A 176 -7.44 -16.14 -18.09
N PRO A 177 -6.44 -15.92 -18.97
CA PRO A 177 -5.11 -15.48 -18.57
C PRO A 177 -5.09 -14.06 -17.99
N ASN A 178 -6.01 -13.17 -18.35
CA ASN A 178 -6.04 -11.80 -17.85
C ASN A 178 -6.67 -11.73 -16.46
N LEU A 179 -7.75 -12.48 -16.25
CA LEU A 179 -8.47 -12.56 -14.99
C LEU A 179 -7.62 -13.22 -13.91
N ILE A 180 -6.90 -14.30 -14.25
CA ILE A 180 -5.95 -14.95 -13.32
C ILE A 180 -4.91 -13.94 -12.81
N LYS A 181 -4.29 -13.17 -13.71
CA LYS A 181 -3.30 -12.14 -13.34
C LYS A 181 -3.86 -11.12 -12.36
N ILE A 182 -5.09 -10.66 -12.56
CA ILE A 182 -5.74 -9.69 -11.67
C ILE A 182 -5.98 -10.28 -10.29
N VAL A 183 -6.50 -11.50 -10.24
CA VAL A 183 -6.80 -12.19 -8.98
C VAL A 183 -5.51 -12.49 -8.21
N GLU A 184 -4.47 -12.98 -8.90
CA GLU A 184 -3.14 -13.20 -8.32
C GLU A 184 -2.55 -11.89 -7.78
N TYR A 185 -2.60 -10.81 -8.55
CA TYR A 185 -2.13 -9.50 -8.12
C TYR A 185 -2.87 -9.04 -6.87
N ALA A 186 -4.19 -9.11 -6.85
CA ALA A 186 -5.03 -8.67 -5.73
C ALA A 186 -4.74 -9.46 -4.45
N PHE A 187 -4.60 -10.79 -4.54
CA PHE A 187 -4.27 -11.62 -3.37
C PHE A 187 -2.82 -11.50 -2.90
N CYS A 188 -1.92 -11.02 -3.75
CA CYS A 188 -0.55 -10.70 -3.35
C CYS A 188 -0.45 -9.39 -2.56
N LEU A 189 -1.50 -8.56 -2.52
CA LEU A 189 -1.51 -7.33 -1.73
C LEU A 189 -1.57 -7.66 -0.23
N PRO A 190 -0.58 -7.26 0.59
CA PRO A 190 -0.56 -7.60 1.99
C PRO A 190 -1.70 -6.88 2.73
N GLY A 191 -2.61 -7.65 3.34
CA GLY A 191 -3.74 -7.12 4.12
C GLY A 191 -3.38 -6.56 5.50
N ALA A 192 -2.13 -6.74 5.94
CA ALA A 192 -1.62 -6.23 7.22
C ALA A 192 -0.14 -5.87 7.09
N SER A 193 0.36 -4.99 7.97
CA SER A 193 1.78 -4.67 8.08
C SER A 193 2.61 -5.84 8.64
N ALA A 194 1.99 -6.83 9.28
CA ALA A 194 2.67 -7.92 9.99
C ALA A 194 3.72 -8.70 9.16
N PRO A 195 3.50 -9.05 7.87
CA PRO A 195 4.54 -9.67 7.04
C PRO A 195 5.73 -8.73 6.82
N VAL A 196 5.46 -7.44 6.60
CA VAL A 196 6.49 -6.40 6.42
C VAL A 196 7.23 -6.14 7.73
N GLU A 197 6.54 -6.12 8.86
CA GLU A 197 7.12 -6.01 10.20
C GLU A 197 8.02 -7.20 10.52
N ARG A 198 7.67 -8.41 10.07
CA ARG A 198 8.55 -9.59 10.18
C ARG A 198 9.82 -9.43 9.34
N VAL A 199 9.71 -8.87 8.12
CA VAL A 199 10.88 -8.51 7.30
C VAL A 199 11.74 -7.49 8.05
N PHE A 200 11.16 -6.42 8.59
CA PHE A 200 11.91 -5.41 9.34
C PHE A 200 12.57 -5.98 10.60
N SER A 201 11.89 -6.83 11.35
CA SER A 201 12.45 -7.51 12.52
C SER A 201 13.64 -8.40 12.14
N LEU A 202 13.50 -9.20 11.08
CA LEU A 202 14.58 -10.04 10.55
C LEU A 202 15.76 -9.21 10.03
N MET A 203 15.47 -8.08 9.36
CA MET A 203 16.49 -7.13 8.90
C MET A 203 17.23 -6.52 10.08
N ASN A 204 16.53 -6.02 11.10
CA ASN A 204 17.12 -5.41 12.29
C ASN A 204 17.96 -6.43 13.08
N ASN A 205 17.57 -7.71 13.11
CA ASN A 205 18.36 -8.78 13.71
C ASN A 205 19.63 -9.11 12.91
N ALA A 206 19.57 -9.06 11.57
CA ALA A 206 20.72 -9.29 10.70
C ALA A 206 21.64 -8.07 10.61
N TRP A 207 21.09 -6.88 10.82
CA TRP A 207 21.73 -5.57 10.64
C TRP A 207 21.75 -4.81 11.98
N THR A 208 22.56 -5.31 12.92
CA THR A 208 22.88 -4.58 14.16
C THR A 208 24.13 -3.71 13.98
N ASP A 209 24.31 -2.69 14.83
CA ASP A 209 25.48 -1.78 14.80
C ASP A 209 26.82 -2.51 14.89
N ASP A 210 26.84 -3.68 15.55
CA ASP A 210 28.03 -4.54 15.69
C ASP A 210 28.36 -5.38 14.44
N ARG A 211 27.41 -5.50 13.49
CA ARG A 211 27.51 -6.34 12.27
C ARG A 211 27.37 -5.54 10.96
N GLY A 212 27.49 -4.21 11.03
CA GLY A 212 27.11 -3.23 9.99
C GLY A 212 27.90 -3.21 8.66
N LEU A 213 28.32 -4.35 8.12
CA LEU A 213 29.16 -4.45 6.91
C LEU A 213 28.49 -5.18 5.72
N MET A 214 27.25 -5.63 5.85
CA MET A 214 26.56 -6.27 4.72
C MET A 214 26.09 -5.23 3.71
N LYS A 215 26.43 -5.44 2.43
CA LYS A 215 25.91 -4.63 1.33
C LYS A 215 24.40 -4.85 1.20
N GLU A 216 23.69 -3.83 0.74
CA GLU A 216 22.25 -3.89 0.51
C GLU A 216 21.82 -5.10 -0.34
N SER A 217 22.58 -5.42 -1.39
CA SER A 217 22.32 -6.60 -2.24
C SER A 217 22.43 -7.93 -1.46
N THR A 218 23.33 -8.00 -0.50
CA THR A 218 23.55 -9.17 0.36
C THR A 218 22.44 -9.31 1.39
N VAL A 219 22.01 -8.19 1.99
CA VAL A 219 20.84 -8.16 2.88
C VAL A 219 19.61 -8.58 2.10
N LYS A 220 19.36 -8.00 0.91
CA LYS A 220 18.24 -8.37 0.05
C LYS A 220 18.23 -9.88 -0.27
N GLY A 221 19.36 -10.44 -0.70
CA GLY A 221 19.50 -11.87 -0.96
C GLY A 221 19.24 -12.74 0.27
N LEU A 222 19.80 -12.36 1.43
CA LEU A 222 19.59 -13.07 2.69
C LEU A 222 18.12 -13.05 3.12
N MET A 223 17.45 -11.90 3.00
CA MET A 223 16.04 -11.75 3.33
C MET A 223 15.16 -12.56 2.38
N THR A 224 15.42 -12.50 1.07
CA THR A 224 14.72 -13.32 0.08
C THR A 224 14.84 -14.81 0.39
N CYS A 225 16.03 -15.31 0.71
CA CYS A 225 16.22 -16.70 1.11
C CYS A 225 15.46 -17.01 2.41
N LYS A 226 15.64 -16.20 3.46
CA LYS A 226 15.07 -16.48 4.79
C LYS A 226 13.55 -16.37 4.85
N ILE A 227 12.94 -15.55 4.00
CA ILE A 227 11.48 -15.36 3.94
C ILE A 227 10.83 -16.39 3.02
N ASN A 228 11.47 -16.73 1.90
CA ASN A 228 10.83 -17.58 0.88
C ASN A 228 11.23 -19.06 0.98
N ILE A 229 12.36 -19.37 1.61
CA ILE A 229 12.85 -20.74 1.80
C ILE A 229 12.56 -21.09 3.26
N GLY A 230 11.40 -21.68 3.52
CA GLY A 230 10.95 -22.09 4.85
C GLY A 230 11.69 -23.30 5.44
N LEU A 231 12.91 -23.58 4.97
CA LEU A 231 13.72 -24.73 5.38
C LEU A 231 14.70 -24.31 6.48
N ALA A 232 14.94 -25.21 7.44
CA ALA A 232 16.04 -25.03 8.38
C ALA A 232 17.39 -25.17 7.65
N CYS A 233 18.46 -24.54 8.14
CA CYS A 233 19.81 -24.72 7.56
C CYS A 233 20.30 -26.18 7.60
N GLU A 234 19.65 -27.04 8.38
CA GLU A 234 19.90 -28.49 8.45
C GLU A 234 19.27 -29.25 7.26
N GLU A 235 18.30 -28.64 6.57
CA GLU A 235 17.54 -29.22 5.47
C GLU A 235 18.00 -28.72 4.08
N PHE A 236 19.09 -27.94 4.03
CA PHE A 236 19.72 -27.43 2.81
C PHE A 236 21.01 -28.21 2.51
#